data_AF-M3F2R0-F1
#
_entry.id   AF-M3F2R0-F1
#
_cell.length_a   1.000
_cell.length_b   1.000
_cell.length_c   1.000
_cell.angle_alpha   90.00
_cell.angle_beta   90.00
_cell.angle_gamma   90.00
#
_symmetry.space_group_name_H-M   'P 1'
#
loop_
_entity.id
_entity.type
_entity.pdbx_description
1 polymer ?
#
loop_
_entity_poly.entity_id
_entity_poly.type
_entity_poly.pdbx_seq_one_letter_code
_entity_poly.pdbx_strand_id
1 'polypeptide(L)'
;MKENLILKESEVIRILYPPGIVQTDDCYLDEEGRIYTTDTICEGTHFRIEWSGPKEIAQKLVEVNVSDIAAGGGIPTKAFLNLGLSTQCSKEEWILPFSISLQESLSSYNIELCGGDTYRSSSLNLTLTLIGVTTKPWKRSGGKDGDFLYLTGSVGLSLLGYKILKEGLDIPEPLRSLALERHLTPKARLKVSKELSKNSPVSCCMDLTDGLLLDLPKLASSSNLGLKIDLEKIPILSNILTYLSLGEVLSSGEELELIFLSPVELPKTLCETSLTKIGNTTSDWKGVKFFQGNSEKTFEHLGFEHF
;
A
#
# COMPACT_ATOMS: atom_id res chain seq x y z
N MET A 1 -37.63 12.41 -7.01
CA MET A 1 -36.35 12.79 -6.39
C MET A 1 -35.39 11.67 -6.68
N LYS A 2 -34.38 11.87 -7.54
CA LYS A 2 -33.30 10.88 -7.67
C LYS A 2 -32.57 10.91 -6.33
N GLU A 3 -32.48 9.79 -5.64
CA GLU A 3 -31.57 9.66 -4.50
C GLU A 3 -30.20 10.15 -4.93
N ASN A 4 -29.57 11.00 -4.11
CA ASN A 4 -28.19 11.40 -4.31
C ASN A 4 -27.33 10.15 -4.14
N LEU A 5 -27.12 9.41 -5.23
CA LEU A 5 -26.21 8.28 -5.28
C LEU A 5 -24.80 8.81 -5.05
N ILE A 6 -24.25 8.56 -3.87
CA ILE A 6 -22.83 8.70 -3.61
C ILE A 6 -22.15 7.62 -4.47
N LEU A 7 -21.27 8.05 -5.36
CA LEU A 7 -20.51 7.16 -6.24
C LEU A 7 -19.40 6.48 -5.43
N LYS A 8 -19.11 5.22 -5.74
CA LYS A 8 -17.90 4.56 -5.25
C LYS A 8 -16.67 5.26 -5.82
N GLU A 9 -15.57 5.21 -5.08
CA GLU A 9 -14.29 5.78 -5.51
C GLU A 9 -13.87 5.31 -6.92
N SER A 10 -13.95 4.01 -7.19
CA SER A 10 -13.63 3.44 -8.50
C SER A 10 -14.48 4.01 -9.65
N GLU A 11 -15.72 4.42 -9.36
CA GLU A 11 -16.60 5.08 -10.32
C GLU A 11 -16.19 6.54 -10.55
N VAL A 12 -15.83 7.26 -9.48
CA VAL A 12 -15.29 8.62 -9.57
C VAL A 12 -14.02 8.64 -10.42
N ILE A 13 -13.06 7.74 -10.13
CA ILE A 13 -11.83 7.59 -10.91
C ILE A 13 -12.18 7.35 -12.38
N ARG A 14 -13.07 6.39 -12.68
CA ARG A 14 -13.45 6.06 -14.06
C ARG A 14 -14.04 7.24 -14.82
N ILE A 15 -14.77 8.15 -14.16
CA ILE A 15 -15.36 9.33 -14.81
C ILE A 15 -14.30 10.37 -15.18
N LEU A 16 -13.20 10.45 -14.43
CA LEU A 16 -12.11 11.41 -14.70
C LEU A 16 -11.29 11.03 -15.93
N TYR A 17 -11.25 9.74 -16.29
CA TYR A 17 -10.49 9.27 -17.46
C TYR A 17 -11.31 9.35 -18.75
N PRO A 18 -10.66 9.66 -19.89
CA PRO A 18 -11.30 9.54 -21.20
C PRO A 18 -11.86 8.12 -21.43
N PRO A 19 -13.01 7.96 -22.10
CA PRO A 19 -13.57 6.65 -22.38
C PRO A 19 -12.56 5.71 -23.07
N GLY A 20 -12.36 4.52 -22.49
CA GLY A 20 -11.44 3.51 -23.03
C GLY A 20 -9.99 3.62 -22.55
N ILE A 21 -9.63 4.68 -21.83
CA ILE A 21 -8.35 4.78 -21.11
C ILE A 21 -8.60 4.37 -19.67
N VAL A 22 -7.92 3.33 -19.21
CA VAL A 22 -7.94 2.92 -17.81
C VAL A 22 -6.50 2.78 -17.36
N GLN A 23 -6.06 3.66 -16.48
CA GLN A 23 -4.87 3.43 -15.69
C GLN A 23 -5.31 2.53 -14.52
N THR A 24 -4.67 1.38 -14.37
CA THR A 24 -4.97 0.43 -13.29
C THR A 24 -3.76 0.04 -12.47
N ASP A 25 -2.58 0.60 -12.74
CA ASP A 25 -1.34 0.26 -12.05
C ASP A 25 -1.07 1.22 -10.88
N ASP A 26 -0.18 0.88 -9.96
CA ASP A 26 0.15 1.70 -8.79
C ASP A 26 0.90 2.99 -9.18
N CYS A 27 1.54 3.00 -10.35
CA CYS A 27 2.16 4.18 -10.93
C CYS A 27 1.92 4.25 -12.44
N TYR A 28 1.99 5.46 -12.99
CA TYR A 28 2.00 5.67 -14.44
C TYR A 28 3.41 5.46 -14.98
N LEU A 29 3.57 4.66 -16.03
CA LEU A 29 4.84 4.46 -16.75
C LEU A 29 4.81 5.19 -18.10
N ASP A 30 5.79 6.06 -18.34
CA ASP A 30 5.99 6.72 -19.64
C ASP A 30 6.84 5.88 -20.61
N GLU A 31 6.93 6.35 -21.86
CA GLU A 31 7.67 5.68 -22.94
C GLU A 31 9.18 5.69 -22.71
N GLU A 32 9.69 6.60 -21.88
CA GLU A 32 11.11 6.73 -21.52
C GLU A 32 11.50 5.90 -20.28
N GLY A 33 10.58 5.11 -19.72
CA GLY A 33 10.85 4.28 -18.55
C GLY A 33 10.86 5.05 -17.23
N ARG A 34 10.24 6.23 -17.19
CA ARG A 34 9.97 6.96 -15.95
C ARG A 34 8.62 6.53 -15.40
N ILE A 35 8.54 6.47 -14.09
CA ILE A 35 7.33 6.14 -13.37
C ILE A 35 6.91 7.31 -12.49
N TYR A 36 5.61 7.55 -12.41
CA TYR A 36 5.01 8.68 -11.70
C TYR A 36 3.92 8.16 -10.78
N THR A 37 3.99 8.54 -9.52
CA THR A 37 2.88 8.38 -8.59
C THR A 37 2.60 9.72 -7.91
N THR A 38 1.37 9.89 -7.45
CA THR A 38 1.02 10.97 -6.55
C THR A 38 0.05 10.45 -5.51
N ASP A 39 0.35 10.76 -4.27
CA ASP A 39 -0.41 10.25 -3.13
C ASP A 39 -0.65 11.36 -2.12
N THR A 40 -1.81 11.31 -1.47
CA THR A 40 -2.23 12.34 -0.52
C THR A 40 -2.59 11.73 0.83
N ILE A 41 -1.94 12.19 1.89
CA ILE A 41 -2.38 11.93 3.27
C ILE A 41 -3.02 13.18 3.87
N CYS A 42 -4.14 12.99 4.55
CA CYS A 42 -4.98 14.06 5.08
C CYS A 42 -5.31 13.78 6.54
N GLU A 43 -5.22 14.82 7.35
CA GLU A 43 -5.70 14.81 8.73
C GLU A 43 -7.21 14.51 8.75
N GLY A 44 -7.61 13.57 9.61
CA GLY A 44 -8.99 13.10 9.75
C GLY A 44 -9.32 11.88 8.91
N THR A 45 -8.58 11.63 7.82
CA THR A 45 -8.72 10.45 6.95
C THR A 45 -7.59 9.45 7.18
N HIS A 46 -6.34 9.86 6.98
CA HIS A 46 -5.16 8.97 6.95
C HIS A 46 -4.34 9.01 8.25
N PHE A 47 -4.44 10.11 8.98
CA PHE A 47 -3.80 10.30 10.28
C PHE A 47 -4.56 11.33 11.10
N ARG A 48 -4.13 11.52 12.34
CA ARG A 48 -4.57 12.60 13.22
C ARG A 48 -3.38 13.18 13.94
N ILE A 49 -3.32 14.50 14.09
CA ILE A 49 -2.20 15.17 14.77
C ILE A 49 -2.15 14.84 16.27
N GLU A 50 -3.25 14.32 16.84
CA GLU A 50 -3.30 13.78 18.20
C GLU A 50 -2.62 12.40 18.31
N TRP A 51 -2.49 11.67 17.21
CA TRP A 51 -1.88 10.33 17.17
C TRP A 51 -0.43 10.37 16.66
N SER A 52 -0.18 11.23 15.68
CA SER A 52 1.03 11.23 14.87
C SER A 52 1.72 12.57 14.97
N GLY A 53 2.98 12.55 15.41
CA GLY A 53 3.81 13.75 15.41
C GLY A 53 4.27 14.13 14.00
N PRO A 54 4.89 15.31 13.87
CA PRO A 54 5.39 15.80 12.58
C PRO A 54 6.41 14.83 11.94
N LYS A 55 7.17 14.08 12.74
CA LYS A 55 8.16 13.11 12.23
C LYS A 55 7.47 11.89 11.61
N GLU A 56 6.52 11.29 12.33
CA GLU A 56 5.78 10.12 11.86
C GLU A 56 5.01 10.46 10.57
N ILE A 57 4.36 11.63 10.54
CA ILE A 57 3.62 12.09 9.35
C ILE A 57 4.55 12.28 8.15
N ALA A 58 5.73 12.89 8.33
CA ALA A 58 6.70 13.07 7.25
C ALA A 58 7.22 11.72 6.71
N GLN A 59 7.49 10.77 7.60
CA GLN A 59 7.93 9.42 7.21
C GLN A 59 6.83 8.69 6.45
N LYS A 60 5.60 8.66 6.99
CA LYS A 60 4.45 8.00 6.35
C LYS A 60 4.20 8.57 4.95
N LEU A 61 4.25 9.89 4.77
CA LEU A 61 4.06 10.54 3.47
C LEU A 61 5.05 10.05 2.40
N VAL A 62 6.32 9.88 2.77
CA VAL A 62 7.34 9.38 1.83
C VAL A 62 7.13 7.89 1.57
N GLU A 63 6.87 7.10 2.60
CA GLU A 63 6.79 5.64 2.49
C GLU A 63 5.58 5.19 1.65
N VAL A 64 4.41 5.83 1.77
CA VAL A 64 3.24 5.50 0.92
C VAL A 64 3.56 5.68 -0.56
N ASN A 65 4.19 6.80 -0.94
CA ASN A 65 4.56 7.03 -2.34
C ASN A 65 5.72 6.12 -2.81
N VAL A 66 6.67 5.81 -1.93
CA VAL A 66 7.77 4.88 -2.27
C VAL A 66 7.23 3.46 -2.48
N SER A 67 6.12 3.10 -1.83
CA SER A 67 5.43 1.82 -2.01
C SER A 67 4.97 1.62 -3.46
N ASP A 68 4.31 2.60 -4.06
CA ASP A 68 3.91 2.55 -5.49
C ASP A 68 5.09 2.39 -6.43
N ILE A 69 6.18 3.12 -6.17
CA ILE A 69 7.41 3.04 -6.95
C ILE A 69 8.03 1.64 -6.83
N ALA A 70 7.99 1.04 -5.64
CA ALA A 70 8.44 -0.32 -5.41
C ALA A 70 7.54 -1.34 -6.13
N ALA A 71 6.22 -1.14 -6.13
CA ALA A 71 5.25 -1.96 -6.86
C ALA A 71 5.44 -1.87 -8.39
N GLY A 72 5.85 -0.71 -8.91
CA GLY A 72 6.24 -0.52 -10.31
C GLY A 72 7.61 -1.09 -10.69
N GLY A 73 8.34 -1.67 -9.74
CA GLY A 73 9.68 -2.23 -9.97
C GLY A 73 10.75 -1.18 -10.29
N GLY A 74 10.57 0.05 -9.79
CA GLY A 74 11.46 1.18 -10.08
C GLY A 74 12.25 1.69 -8.88
N ILE A 75 12.99 2.76 -9.13
CA ILE A 75 13.81 3.47 -8.13
C ILE A 75 13.35 4.93 -8.10
N PRO A 76 12.94 5.48 -6.94
CA PRO A 76 12.50 6.86 -6.86
C PRO A 76 13.70 7.81 -6.98
N THR A 77 13.48 8.99 -7.56
CA THR A 77 14.56 9.94 -7.86
C THR A 77 14.20 11.39 -7.55
N LYS A 78 12.96 11.81 -7.77
CA LYS A 78 12.52 13.19 -7.58
C LYS A 78 11.18 13.24 -6.87
N ALA A 79 10.95 14.32 -6.13
CA ALA A 79 9.74 14.59 -5.39
C ALA A 79 9.22 16.02 -5.64
N PHE A 80 7.90 16.18 -5.64
CA PHE A 80 7.23 17.48 -5.53
C PHE A 80 6.24 17.42 -4.38
N LEU A 81 6.20 18.44 -3.53
CA LEU A 81 5.40 18.43 -2.30
C LEU A 81 4.41 19.59 -2.25
N ASN A 82 3.12 19.30 -2.15
CA ASN A 82 2.09 20.28 -1.87
C ASN A 82 1.64 20.19 -0.42
N LEU A 83 1.66 21.31 0.31
CA LEU A 83 1.29 21.39 1.72
C LEU A 83 0.09 22.32 1.96
N GLY A 84 -1.06 21.75 2.27
CA GLY A 84 -2.18 22.46 2.88
C GLY A 84 -2.01 22.51 4.39
N LEU A 85 -1.57 23.64 4.93
CA LEU A 85 -1.25 23.78 6.36
C LEU A 85 -2.41 24.39 7.15
N SER A 86 -2.73 23.79 8.29
CA SER A 86 -3.59 24.39 9.31
C SER A 86 -2.85 25.46 10.11
N THR A 87 -3.58 26.28 10.87
CA THR A 87 -2.99 27.30 11.76
C THR A 87 -2.02 26.70 12.79
N GLN A 88 -2.28 25.48 13.25
CA GLN A 88 -1.39 24.79 14.19
C GLN A 88 -0.13 24.28 13.51
N CYS A 89 -0.27 23.64 12.34
CA CYS A 89 0.85 23.01 11.62
C CYS A 89 1.74 24.01 10.87
N SER A 90 1.28 25.24 10.66
CA SER A 90 2.08 26.33 10.07
C SER A 90 3.05 26.99 11.04
N LYS A 91 3.01 26.63 12.33
CA LYS A 91 3.94 27.15 13.33
C LYS A 91 5.30 26.46 13.22
N GLU A 92 6.35 27.21 13.55
CA GLU A 92 7.74 26.75 13.55
C GLU A 92 7.94 25.45 14.34
N GLU A 93 7.28 25.35 15.51
CA GLU A 93 7.32 24.18 16.42
C GLU A 93 6.87 22.86 15.77
N TRP A 94 6.05 22.94 14.72
CA TRP A 94 5.57 21.77 14.00
C TRP A 94 6.30 21.60 12.66
N ILE A 95 6.45 22.68 11.87
CA ILE A 95 6.99 22.59 10.51
C ILE A 95 8.48 22.27 10.46
N LEU A 96 9.28 22.73 11.43
CA LEU A 96 10.71 22.40 11.50
C LEU A 96 10.96 20.91 11.68
N PRO A 97 10.42 20.23 12.73
CA PRO A 97 10.64 18.79 12.88
C PRO A 97 10.04 17.97 11.73
N PHE A 98 8.94 18.41 11.11
CA PHE A 98 8.39 17.79 9.89
C PHE A 98 9.40 17.88 8.74
N SER A 99 9.92 19.08 8.48
CA SER A 99 10.88 19.33 7.39
C SER A 99 12.18 18.54 7.56
N ILE A 100 12.71 18.46 8.78
CA ILE A 100 13.90 17.66 9.08
C ILE A 100 13.64 16.18 8.75
N SER A 101 12.53 15.63 9.26
CA SER A 101 12.23 14.21 9.05
C SER A 101 11.87 13.88 7.60
N LEU A 102 11.24 14.81 6.88
CA LEU A 102 10.98 14.69 5.44
C LEU A 102 12.31 14.62 4.67
N GLN A 103 13.25 15.52 4.94
CA GLN A 103 14.56 15.54 4.29
C GLN A 103 15.35 14.27 4.58
N GLU A 104 15.35 13.79 5.82
CA GLU A 104 15.98 12.51 6.19
C GLU A 104 15.37 11.34 5.42
N SER A 105 14.03 11.29 5.33
CA SER A 105 13.30 10.22 4.64
C SER A 105 13.60 10.21 3.14
N LEU A 106 13.53 11.37 2.47
CA LEU A 106 13.88 11.52 1.06
C LEU A 106 15.35 11.16 0.80
N SER A 107 16.26 11.65 1.65
CA SER A 107 17.70 11.38 1.52
C SER A 107 18.03 9.90 1.69
N SER A 108 17.33 9.17 2.55
CA SER A 108 17.52 7.73 2.74
C SER A 108 17.28 6.92 1.46
N TYR A 109 16.47 7.46 0.55
CA TYR A 109 16.18 6.90 -0.77
C TYR A 109 16.92 7.60 -1.92
N ASN A 110 17.75 8.62 -1.64
CA ASN A 110 18.39 9.50 -2.62
C ASN A 110 17.38 10.25 -3.52
N ILE A 111 16.27 10.69 -2.94
CA ILE A 111 15.23 11.44 -3.65
C ILE A 111 15.49 12.95 -3.50
N GLU A 112 15.50 13.67 -4.61
CA GLU A 112 15.61 15.13 -4.64
C GLU A 112 14.23 15.79 -4.53
N LEU A 113 14.03 16.71 -3.57
CA LEU A 113 12.83 17.55 -3.53
C LEU A 113 12.98 18.70 -4.53
N CYS A 114 12.27 18.62 -5.66
CA CYS A 114 12.44 19.52 -6.80
C CYS A 114 11.48 20.72 -6.81
N GLY A 115 10.51 20.76 -5.89
CA GLY A 115 9.55 21.87 -5.82
C GLY A 115 8.27 21.48 -5.10
N GLY A 116 7.26 22.33 -5.23
CA GLY A 116 6.02 22.18 -4.50
C GLY A 116 5.20 23.46 -4.41
N ASP A 117 4.10 23.38 -3.66
CA ASP A 117 3.25 24.52 -3.31
C ASP A 117 2.85 24.48 -1.83
N THR A 118 2.48 25.63 -1.27
CA THR A 118 1.96 25.73 0.10
C THR A 118 0.75 26.63 0.14
N TYR A 119 -0.30 26.19 0.82
CA TYR A 119 -1.53 26.96 0.96
C TYR A 119 -2.14 26.80 2.36
N ARG A 120 -3.03 27.73 2.72
CA ARG A 120 -3.79 27.67 3.96
C ARG A 120 -4.94 26.68 3.81
N SER A 121 -5.08 25.77 4.76
CA SER A 121 -6.20 24.82 4.85
C SER A 121 -6.81 24.79 6.26
N SER A 122 -8.02 24.26 6.40
CA SER A 122 -8.65 24.03 7.71
C SER A 122 -8.04 22.86 8.48
N SER A 123 -7.48 21.89 7.76
CA SER A 123 -6.79 20.70 8.30
C SER A 123 -5.47 20.48 7.56
N LEU A 124 -4.58 19.66 8.10
CA LEU A 124 -3.34 19.30 7.42
C LEU A 124 -3.61 18.38 6.21
N ASN A 125 -3.19 18.79 5.02
CA ASN A 125 -3.29 18.02 3.78
C ASN A 125 -1.91 17.99 3.12
N LEU A 126 -1.40 16.81 2.82
CA LEU A 126 -0.05 16.63 2.30
C LEU A 126 -0.11 15.73 1.08
N THR A 127 0.24 16.30 -0.08
CA THR A 127 0.34 15.54 -1.33
C THR A 127 1.79 15.50 -1.77
N LEU A 128 2.33 14.31 -1.96
CA LEU A 128 3.64 14.11 -2.54
C LEU A 128 3.45 13.50 -3.92
N THR A 129 4.22 13.98 -4.89
CA THR A 129 4.35 13.36 -6.20
C THR A 129 5.77 12.83 -6.30
N LEU A 130 5.94 11.53 -6.57
CA LEU A 130 7.24 10.92 -6.81
C LEU A 130 7.44 10.55 -8.27
N ILE A 131 8.67 10.81 -8.74
CA ILE A 131 9.15 10.35 -10.03
C ILE A 131 10.27 9.35 -9.79
N GLY A 132 10.15 8.19 -10.40
CA GLY A 132 11.17 7.16 -10.44
C GLY A 132 11.57 6.77 -11.85
N VAL A 133 12.51 5.83 -11.93
CA VAL A 133 12.95 5.22 -13.19
C VAL A 133 12.95 3.70 -13.05
N THR A 134 12.63 3.00 -14.14
CA THR A 134 12.72 1.54 -14.22
C THR A 134 13.18 1.10 -15.60
N THR A 135 13.99 0.04 -15.63
CA THR A 135 14.35 -0.67 -16.87
C THR A 135 13.52 -1.93 -17.07
N LYS A 136 12.76 -2.35 -16.04
CA LYS A 136 11.96 -3.57 -16.00
C LYS A 136 10.65 -3.23 -15.29
N PRO A 137 9.74 -2.52 -15.95
CA PRO A 137 8.51 -2.08 -15.32
C PRO A 137 7.67 -3.28 -14.89
N TRP A 138 7.11 -3.19 -13.70
CA TRP A 138 6.06 -4.08 -13.25
C TRP A 138 4.71 -3.39 -13.38
N LYS A 139 3.71 -4.18 -13.74
CA LYS A 139 2.30 -3.79 -13.84
C LYS A 139 1.50 -4.74 -12.97
N ARG A 140 0.22 -4.44 -12.72
CA ARG A 140 -0.74 -5.38 -12.11
C ARG A 140 -1.14 -6.49 -13.09
N SER A 141 -0.99 -6.23 -14.39
CA SER A 141 -1.17 -7.20 -15.46
C SER A 141 0.12 -7.96 -15.80
N GLY A 142 0.00 -9.14 -16.40
CA GLY A 142 1.14 -9.96 -16.85
C GLY A 142 1.24 -11.33 -16.18
N GLY A 143 0.37 -11.60 -15.20
CA GLY A 143 0.21 -12.92 -14.60
C GLY A 143 -0.14 -14.00 -15.62
N LYS A 144 0.36 -15.22 -15.39
CA LYS A 144 0.07 -16.40 -16.19
C LYS A 144 -0.57 -17.49 -15.34
N ASP A 145 -1.22 -18.43 -16.00
CA ASP A 145 -1.73 -19.65 -15.36
C ASP A 145 -0.60 -20.41 -14.63
N GLY A 146 -0.84 -20.78 -13.36
CA GLY A 146 0.13 -21.51 -12.54
C GLY A 146 1.22 -20.67 -11.88
N ASP A 147 1.26 -19.35 -12.09
CA ASP A 147 2.15 -18.45 -11.35
C ASP A 147 1.87 -18.53 -9.84
N PHE A 148 2.94 -18.47 -9.04
CA PHE A 148 2.85 -18.42 -7.60
C PHE A 148 2.53 -17.00 -7.13
N LEU A 149 1.58 -16.89 -6.20
CA LEU A 149 1.23 -15.62 -5.56
C LEU A 149 2.01 -15.46 -4.26
N TYR A 150 2.78 -14.39 -4.19
CA TYR A 150 3.60 -14.03 -3.05
C TYR A 150 3.08 -12.77 -2.36
N LEU A 151 3.24 -12.76 -1.04
CA LEU A 151 3.04 -11.61 -0.17
C LEU A 151 4.33 -11.39 0.65
N THR A 152 4.79 -10.15 0.73
CA THR A 152 5.90 -9.80 1.63
C THR A 152 5.41 -9.59 3.06
N GLY A 153 6.30 -9.82 4.03
CA GLY A 153 6.03 -9.47 5.43
C GLY A 153 4.84 -10.22 6.03
N SER A 154 3.97 -9.49 6.73
CA SER A 154 2.79 -9.97 7.46
C SER A 154 1.67 -8.94 7.41
N VAL A 155 0.41 -9.36 7.56
CA VAL A 155 -0.77 -8.47 7.51
C VAL A 155 -1.51 -8.39 8.84
N GLY A 156 -2.26 -7.31 9.04
CA GLY A 156 -3.15 -7.07 10.18
C GLY A 156 -2.57 -6.13 11.25
N LEU A 157 -1.28 -5.82 11.19
CA LEU A 157 -0.63 -4.95 12.18
C LEU A 157 -1.05 -3.49 12.00
N SER A 158 -1.23 -3.02 10.76
CA SER A 158 -1.66 -1.64 10.52
C SER A 158 -3.04 -1.38 11.10
N LEU A 159 -4.02 -2.25 10.83
CA LEU A 159 -5.36 -2.15 11.42
C LEU A 159 -5.34 -2.24 12.94
N LEU A 160 -4.52 -3.13 13.52
CA LEU A 160 -4.40 -3.20 14.98
C LEU A 160 -3.83 -1.89 15.56
N GLY A 161 -2.82 -1.30 14.91
CA GLY A 161 -2.25 -0.01 15.28
C GLY A 161 -3.28 1.11 15.23
N TYR A 162 -4.06 1.17 14.14
CA TYR A 162 -5.19 2.08 14.01
C TYR A 162 -6.19 1.92 15.15
N LYS A 163 -6.61 0.69 15.48
CA LYS A 163 -7.56 0.44 16.57
C LYS A 163 -7.01 0.79 17.94
N ILE A 164 -5.71 0.57 18.18
CA ILE A 164 -5.06 1.03 19.42
C ILE A 164 -5.21 2.56 19.56
N LEU A 165 -4.97 3.32 18.51
CA LEU A 165 -5.04 4.79 18.52
C LEU A 165 -6.48 5.31 18.55
N LYS A 166 -7.38 4.65 17.82
CA LYS A 166 -8.77 5.09 17.63
C LYS A 166 -9.70 4.65 18.75
N GLU A 167 -9.59 3.40 19.18
CA GLU A 167 -10.51 2.76 20.14
C GLU A 167 -9.87 2.63 21.53
N GLY A 168 -8.56 2.85 21.66
CA GLY A 168 -7.86 2.73 22.93
C GLY A 168 -7.66 1.28 23.38
N LEU A 169 -7.56 0.35 22.44
CA LEU A 169 -7.35 -1.07 22.76
C LEU A 169 -6.10 -1.26 23.63
N ASP A 170 -6.27 -2.02 24.71
CA ASP A 170 -5.19 -2.44 25.59
C ASP A 170 -4.54 -3.71 25.05
N ILE A 171 -3.35 -3.53 24.48
CA ILE A 171 -2.57 -4.57 23.81
C ILE A 171 -1.24 -4.70 24.56
N PRO A 172 -0.84 -5.91 24.96
CA PRO A 172 0.44 -6.12 25.64
C PRO A 172 1.63 -5.96 24.70
N GLU A 173 2.77 -5.56 25.26
CA GLU A 173 4.05 -5.58 24.54
C GLU A 173 4.53 -7.02 24.26
N PRO A 174 5.28 -7.25 23.16
CA PRO A 174 5.75 -6.26 22.18
C PRO A 174 4.75 -5.96 21.04
N LEU A 175 3.55 -6.60 21.04
CA LEU A 175 2.60 -6.47 19.92
C LEU A 175 2.10 -5.04 19.75
N ARG A 176 1.89 -4.33 20.86
CA ARG A 176 1.46 -2.92 20.85
C ARG A 176 2.45 -2.04 20.09
N SER A 177 3.73 -2.08 20.45
CA SER A 177 4.76 -1.28 19.77
C SER A 177 4.85 -1.61 18.29
N LEU A 178 4.83 -2.89 17.93
CA LEU A 178 4.89 -3.34 16.52
C LEU A 178 3.67 -2.87 15.70
N ALA A 179 2.48 -2.90 16.28
CA ALA A 179 1.25 -2.46 15.62
C ALA A 179 1.25 -0.93 15.43
N LEU A 180 1.65 -0.17 16.47
CA LEU A 180 1.78 1.28 16.39
C LEU A 180 2.83 1.71 15.36
N GLU A 181 4.01 1.09 15.37
CA GLU A 181 5.06 1.35 14.38
C GLU A 181 4.57 1.07 12.96
N ARG A 182 3.88 -0.07 12.76
CA ARG A 182 3.35 -0.44 11.45
C ARG A 182 2.36 0.58 10.90
N HIS A 183 1.48 1.12 11.75
CA HIS A 183 0.47 2.08 11.30
C HIS A 183 1.00 3.52 11.16
N LEU A 184 1.83 3.97 12.09
CA LEU A 184 2.33 5.35 12.15
C LEU A 184 3.48 5.59 11.17
N THR A 185 4.35 4.59 11.00
CA THR A 185 5.58 4.68 10.20
C THR A 185 5.77 3.42 9.35
N PRO A 186 4.80 3.07 8.47
CA PRO A 186 4.91 1.89 7.61
C PRO A 186 6.15 1.99 6.72
N LYS A 187 6.68 0.84 6.28
CA LYS A 187 7.91 0.77 5.49
C LYS A 187 7.66 0.13 4.13
N ALA A 188 7.90 0.90 3.08
CA ALA A 188 7.81 0.41 1.71
C ALA A 188 8.86 -0.69 1.46
N ARG A 189 8.51 -1.65 0.60
CA ARG A 189 9.38 -2.80 0.27
C ARG A 189 10.35 -2.54 -0.87
N LEU A 190 10.88 -1.31 -0.97
CA LEU A 190 11.78 -0.90 -2.05
C LEU A 190 13.04 -1.78 -2.13
N LYS A 191 13.63 -2.16 -0.99
CA LYS A 191 14.81 -3.05 -0.99
C LYS A 191 14.50 -4.42 -1.61
N VAL A 192 13.36 -5.00 -1.24
CA VAL A 192 12.88 -6.29 -1.79
C VAL A 192 12.59 -6.15 -3.28
N SER A 193 11.86 -5.11 -3.68
CA SER A 193 11.55 -4.82 -5.10
C SER A 193 12.83 -4.68 -5.94
N LYS A 194 13.81 -3.90 -5.46
CA LYS A 194 15.10 -3.72 -6.15
C LYS A 194 15.87 -5.03 -6.32
N GLU A 195 15.85 -5.90 -5.32
CA GLU A 195 16.54 -7.18 -5.36
C GLU A 195 15.84 -8.18 -6.31
N LEU A 196 14.50 -8.25 -6.24
CA LEU A 196 13.68 -9.04 -7.17
C LEU A 196 13.87 -8.59 -8.62
N SER A 197 13.82 -7.29 -8.90
CA SER A 197 14.00 -6.73 -10.26
C SER A 197 15.35 -7.11 -10.90
N LYS A 198 16.39 -7.28 -10.08
CA LYS A 198 17.70 -7.74 -10.55
C LYS A 198 17.74 -9.23 -10.83
N ASN A 199 17.23 -10.03 -9.89
CA ASN A 199 17.61 -11.44 -9.76
C ASN A 199 16.45 -12.43 -9.93
N SER A 200 15.23 -11.97 -10.15
CA SER A 200 14.04 -12.84 -10.19
C SER A 200 13.04 -12.41 -11.26
N PRO A 201 12.34 -13.35 -11.90
CA PRO A 201 11.21 -13.02 -12.76
C PRO A 201 10.01 -12.63 -11.88
N VAL A 202 9.43 -11.47 -12.15
CA VAL A 202 8.15 -11.02 -11.59
C VAL A 202 7.19 -10.84 -12.76
N SER A 203 6.08 -11.58 -12.75
CA SER A 203 5.06 -11.54 -13.80
C SER A 203 4.21 -10.28 -13.69
N CYS A 204 3.80 -9.93 -12.47
CA CYS A 204 3.08 -8.71 -12.14
C CYS A 204 3.24 -8.39 -10.65
N CYS A 205 2.98 -7.15 -10.25
CA CYS A 205 3.14 -6.67 -8.87
C CYS A 205 2.14 -5.56 -8.58
N MET A 206 1.75 -5.42 -7.32
CA MET A 206 1.13 -4.24 -6.71
C MET A 206 1.55 -4.14 -5.24
N ASP A 207 1.31 -3.01 -4.59
CA ASP A 207 1.39 -2.94 -3.12
C ASP A 207 0.02 -3.22 -2.47
N LEU A 208 0.01 -3.32 -1.14
CA LEU A 208 -1.15 -3.67 -0.34
C LEU A 208 -1.59 -2.44 0.47
N THR A 209 -2.58 -1.71 -0.07
CA THR A 209 -3.09 -0.45 0.48
C THR A 209 -4.49 -0.57 1.06
N ASP A 210 -5.35 -1.42 0.48
CA ASP A 210 -6.77 -1.51 0.85
C ASP A 210 -7.10 -2.82 1.58
N GLY A 211 -6.13 -3.74 1.60
CA GLY A 211 -6.24 -5.06 2.19
C GLY A 211 -6.45 -6.14 1.13
N LEU A 212 -6.09 -7.38 1.49
CA LEU A 212 -6.10 -8.53 0.59
C LEU A 212 -7.47 -8.77 -0.06
N LEU A 213 -8.56 -8.51 0.65
CA LEU A 213 -9.91 -8.73 0.13
C LEU A 213 -10.28 -7.74 -1.00
N LEU A 214 -9.70 -6.54 -1.02
CA LEU A 214 -9.94 -5.52 -2.06
C LEU A 214 -8.84 -5.49 -3.13
N ASP A 215 -7.58 -5.75 -2.76
CA ASP A 215 -6.45 -5.65 -3.68
C ASP A 215 -6.27 -6.91 -4.55
N LEU A 216 -6.50 -8.11 -4.01
CA LEU A 216 -6.39 -9.33 -4.81
C LEU A 216 -7.37 -9.36 -6.01
N PRO A 217 -8.64 -8.89 -5.89
CA PRO A 217 -9.52 -8.73 -7.05
C PRO A 217 -8.97 -7.78 -8.13
N LYS A 218 -8.28 -6.69 -7.75
CA LYS A 218 -7.63 -5.78 -8.71
C LYS A 218 -6.53 -6.49 -9.48
N LEU A 219 -5.68 -7.27 -8.79
CA LEU A 219 -4.62 -8.07 -9.42
C LEU A 219 -5.19 -9.16 -10.35
N ALA A 220 -6.21 -9.87 -9.88
CA ALA A 220 -6.89 -10.94 -10.62
C ALA A 220 -7.55 -10.40 -11.90
N SER A 221 -8.26 -9.28 -11.81
CA SER A 221 -8.92 -8.64 -12.95
C SER A 221 -7.92 -8.07 -13.96
N SER A 222 -6.84 -7.44 -13.49
CA SER A 222 -5.80 -6.88 -14.35
C SER A 222 -5.08 -7.94 -15.20
N SER A 223 -4.93 -9.16 -14.67
CA SER A 223 -4.38 -10.30 -15.42
C SER A 223 -5.44 -11.18 -16.08
N ASN A 224 -6.74 -10.88 -15.92
CA ASN A 224 -7.85 -11.71 -16.36
C ASN A 224 -7.67 -13.18 -15.94
N LEU A 225 -7.41 -13.44 -14.66
CA LEU A 225 -7.17 -14.78 -14.09
C LEU A 225 -7.97 -14.98 -12.80
N GLY A 226 -8.02 -16.23 -12.35
CA GLY A 226 -8.46 -16.61 -11.02
C GLY A 226 -7.28 -16.63 -10.06
N LEU A 227 -7.51 -16.25 -8.80
CA LEU A 227 -6.56 -16.43 -7.71
C LEU A 227 -7.09 -17.47 -6.72
N LYS A 228 -6.28 -18.49 -6.44
CA LYS A 228 -6.52 -19.47 -5.38
C LYS A 228 -5.67 -19.10 -4.18
N ILE A 229 -6.32 -18.64 -3.11
CA ILE A 229 -5.65 -18.20 -1.88
C ILE A 229 -5.75 -19.28 -0.82
N ASP A 230 -4.63 -19.62 -0.19
CA ASP A 230 -4.55 -20.53 0.94
C ASP A 230 -4.48 -19.71 2.24
N LEU A 231 -5.59 -19.65 2.96
CA LEU A 231 -5.74 -18.86 4.19
C LEU A 231 -4.75 -19.28 5.28
N GLU A 232 -4.34 -20.56 5.30
CA GLU A 232 -3.41 -21.07 6.31
C GLU A 232 -1.96 -20.63 6.05
N LYS A 233 -1.66 -20.17 4.83
CA LYS A 233 -0.35 -19.65 4.45
C LYS A 233 -0.23 -18.13 4.62
N ILE A 234 -1.31 -17.41 4.86
CA ILE A 234 -1.24 -15.95 5.01
C ILE A 234 -0.43 -15.63 6.27
N PRO A 235 0.66 -14.84 6.17
CA PRO A 235 1.52 -14.51 7.29
C PRO A 235 0.79 -13.56 8.24
N ILE A 236 0.28 -14.10 9.35
CA ILE A 236 -0.39 -13.37 10.42
C ILE A 236 0.36 -13.68 11.73
N LEU A 237 0.66 -12.65 12.52
CA LEU A 237 1.24 -12.87 13.85
C LEU A 237 0.20 -13.53 14.77
N SER A 238 0.60 -14.61 15.44
CA SER A 238 -0.31 -15.55 16.12
C SER A 238 -1.23 -14.93 17.18
N ASN A 239 -0.86 -13.79 17.73
CA ASN A 239 -1.61 -13.06 18.76
C ASN A 239 -2.54 -11.95 18.20
N ILE A 240 -2.44 -11.59 16.92
CA ILE A 240 -3.34 -10.58 16.32
C ILE A 240 -4.79 -11.08 16.30
N LEU A 241 -4.99 -12.38 16.04
CA LEU A 241 -6.31 -12.99 15.95
C LEU A 241 -7.08 -13.04 17.29
N THR A 242 -6.42 -12.68 18.40
CA THR A 242 -7.09 -12.46 19.69
C THR A 242 -7.88 -11.14 19.72
N TYR A 243 -7.49 -10.16 18.88
CA TYR A 243 -8.03 -8.80 18.87
C TYR A 243 -8.77 -8.45 17.58
N LEU A 244 -8.42 -9.12 16.48
CA LEU A 244 -9.05 -8.95 15.17
C LEU A 244 -9.56 -10.30 14.66
N SER A 245 -10.73 -10.30 14.03
CA SER A 245 -11.18 -11.45 13.25
C SER A 245 -10.29 -11.67 12.03
N LEU A 246 -10.32 -12.87 11.45
CA LEU A 246 -9.60 -13.13 10.20
C LEU A 246 -10.05 -12.18 9.08
N GLY A 247 -11.36 -11.90 8.97
CA GLY A 247 -11.87 -10.95 7.99
C GLY A 247 -11.25 -9.56 8.15
N GLU A 248 -11.17 -9.05 9.39
CA GLU A 248 -10.52 -7.76 9.66
C GLU A 248 -9.03 -7.77 9.29
N VAL A 249 -8.30 -8.84 9.59
CA VAL A 249 -6.88 -8.96 9.18
C VAL A 249 -6.72 -8.93 7.66
N LEU A 250 -7.58 -9.63 6.93
CA LEU A 250 -7.54 -9.65 5.46
C LEU A 250 -8.01 -8.32 4.84
N SER A 251 -8.77 -7.52 5.58
CA SER A 251 -9.22 -6.18 5.21
C SER A 251 -8.28 -5.07 5.71
N SER A 252 -7.14 -5.43 6.31
CA SER A 252 -6.18 -4.46 6.84
C SER A 252 -5.43 -3.79 5.69
N GLY A 253 -5.70 -2.50 5.50
CA GLY A 253 -5.01 -1.63 4.55
C GLY A 253 -3.77 -0.92 5.14
N GLU A 254 -3.15 -0.05 4.35
CA GLU A 254 -1.90 0.67 4.67
C GLU A 254 -0.78 -0.27 5.17
N GLU A 255 -0.73 -1.52 4.71
CA GLU A 255 0.30 -2.47 5.13
C GLU A 255 1.64 -2.22 4.42
N LEU A 256 1.57 -1.64 3.20
CA LEU A 256 2.69 -1.35 2.28
C LEU A 256 3.56 -2.58 1.96
N GLU A 257 2.97 -3.77 2.08
CA GLU A 257 3.54 -5.02 1.61
C GLU A 257 3.35 -5.13 0.09
N LEU A 258 4.22 -5.89 -0.59
CA LEU A 258 4.03 -6.22 -2.00
C LEU A 258 3.24 -7.52 -2.15
N ILE A 259 2.33 -7.51 -3.12
CA ILE A 259 1.66 -8.70 -3.63
C ILE A 259 2.05 -8.86 -5.08
N PHE A 260 2.63 -10.00 -5.42
CA PHE A 260 3.18 -10.20 -6.74
C PHE A 260 3.12 -11.65 -7.20
N LEU A 261 3.16 -11.83 -8.52
CA LEU A 261 3.19 -13.13 -9.17
C LEU A 261 4.59 -13.47 -9.66
N SER A 262 4.99 -14.73 -9.47
CA SER A 262 6.26 -15.27 -9.97
C SER A 262 6.04 -16.62 -10.64
N PRO A 263 6.65 -16.86 -11.82
CA PRO A 263 6.58 -18.15 -12.50
C PRO A 263 7.49 -19.21 -11.85
N VAL A 264 8.33 -18.81 -10.89
CA VAL A 264 9.27 -19.69 -10.18
C VAL A 264 9.11 -19.55 -8.67
N GLU A 265 9.47 -20.60 -7.93
CA GLU A 265 9.53 -20.49 -6.48
C GLU A 265 10.71 -19.59 -6.06
N LEU A 266 10.42 -18.70 -5.12
CA LEU A 266 11.36 -17.73 -4.56
C LEU A 266 11.82 -18.15 -3.16
N PRO A 267 12.98 -17.65 -2.69
CA PRO A 267 13.43 -17.89 -1.32
C PRO A 267 12.40 -17.38 -0.30
N LYS A 268 12.37 -18.00 0.88
CA LYS A 268 11.45 -17.62 1.97
C LYS A 268 11.71 -16.23 2.55
N THR A 269 12.88 -15.66 2.30
CA THR A 269 13.30 -14.37 2.85
C THR A 269 14.20 -13.66 1.84
N LEU A 270 14.02 -12.35 1.71
CA LEU A 270 14.84 -11.48 0.89
C LEU A 270 14.97 -10.13 1.61
N CYS A 271 16.20 -9.61 1.73
CA CYS A 271 16.45 -8.34 2.44
C CYS A 271 15.76 -8.26 3.82
N GLU A 272 15.91 -9.32 4.63
CA GLU A 272 15.30 -9.45 5.98
C GLU A 272 13.76 -9.45 6.01
N THR A 273 13.11 -9.50 4.84
CA THR A 273 11.65 -9.56 4.71
C THR A 273 11.21 -10.95 4.28
N SER A 274 10.19 -11.51 4.92
CA SER A 274 9.58 -12.78 4.51
C SER A 274 8.91 -12.65 3.14
N LEU A 275 9.08 -13.67 2.30
CA LEU A 275 8.36 -13.83 1.03
C LEU A 275 7.51 -15.10 1.17
N THR A 276 6.22 -14.90 1.37
CA THR A 276 5.30 -16.00 1.68
C THR A 276 4.47 -16.33 0.46
N LYS A 277 4.55 -17.57 -0.02
CA LYS A 277 3.65 -18.08 -1.06
C LYS A 277 2.28 -18.29 -0.45
N ILE A 278 1.33 -17.41 -0.74
CA ILE A 278 -0.03 -17.43 -0.20
C ILE A 278 -1.05 -18.07 -1.15
N GLY A 279 -0.65 -18.40 -2.38
CA GLY A 279 -1.56 -18.95 -3.36
C GLY A 279 -0.94 -19.16 -4.73
N ASN A 280 -1.80 -19.33 -5.72
CA ASN A 280 -1.42 -19.42 -7.13
C ASN A 280 -2.53 -18.88 -8.03
N THR A 281 -2.19 -18.53 -9.26
CA THR A 281 -3.16 -18.21 -10.30
C THR A 281 -3.76 -19.47 -10.93
N THR A 282 -4.92 -19.32 -11.57
CA THR A 282 -5.57 -20.34 -12.40
C THR A 282 -6.42 -19.71 -13.50
N SER A 283 -6.59 -20.43 -14.59
CA SER A 283 -7.48 -20.10 -15.71
C SER A 283 -8.88 -20.70 -15.56
N ASP A 284 -9.10 -21.56 -14.55
CA ASP A 284 -10.36 -22.28 -14.32
C ASP A 284 -11.52 -21.35 -13.95
N TRP A 285 -11.23 -20.19 -13.36
CA TRP A 285 -12.21 -19.16 -13.01
C TRP A 285 -11.59 -17.76 -13.11
N LYS A 286 -12.40 -16.72 -12.88
CA LYS A 286 -11.97 -15.33 -12.72
C LYS A 286 -12.25 -14.83 -11.31
N GLY A 287 -11.43 -13.90 -10.82
CA GLY A 287 -11.57 -13.35 -9.47
C GLY A 287 -10.90 -14.20 -8.40
N VAL A 288 -11.21 -13.93 -7.14
CA VAL A 288 -10.47 -14.49 -6.00
C VAL A 288 -11.31 -15.50 -5.25
N LYS A 289 -10.69 -16.63 -4.88
CA LYS A 289 -11.29 -17.63 -4.01
C LYS A 289 -10.34 -17.94 -2.86
N PHE A 290 -10.88 -17.86 -1.64
CA PHE A 290 -10.14 -18.14 -0.41
C PHE A 290 -10.45 -19.54 0.08
N PHE A 291 -9.42 -20.31 0.41
CA PHE A 291 -9.55 -21.69 0.86
C PHE A 291 -8.95 -21.87 2.25
N GLN A 292 -9.64 -22.62 3.09
CA GLN A 292 -9.10 -23.21 4.32
C GLN A 292 -9.13 -24.73 4.13
N GLY A 293 -7.96 -25.33 3.92
CA GLY A 293 -7.87 -26.70 3.39
C GLY A 293 -8.60 -26.81 2.05
N ASN A 294 -9.64 -27.64 1.99
CA ASN A 294 -10.45 -27.85 0.77
C ASN A 294 -11.75 -27.02 0.76
N SER A 295 -12.04 -26.25 1.81
CA SER A 295 -13.28 -25.49 1.93
C SER A 295 -13.10 -24.05 1.47
N GLU A 296 -13.90 -23.62 0.50
CA GLU A 296 -13.99 -22.22 0.09
C GLU A 296 -14.62 -21.38 1.22
N LYS A 297 -14.08 -20.19 1.45
CA LYS A 297 -14.54 -19.22 2.45
C LYS A 297 -14.91 -17.91 1.77
N THR A 298 -15.95 -17.27 2.29
CA THR A 298 -16.42 -15.96 1.85
C THR A 298 -16.35 -14.97 3.00
N PHE A 299 -16.15 -13.69 2.67
CA PHE A 299 -16.05 -12.61 3.64
C PHE A 299 -17.04 -11.51 3.25
N GLU A 300 -17.77 -10.96 4.22
CA GLU A 300 -18.82 -9.96 3.98
C GLU A 300 -18.27 -8.52 4.03
N HIS A 301 -17.23 -8.26 4.81
CA HIS A 301 -16.59 -6.95 4.94
C HIS A 301 -15.25 -6.94 4.20
N LEU A 302 -15.17 -6.16 3.12
CA LEU A 302 -14.03 -6.22 2.19
C LEU A 302 -12.87 -5.28 2.57
N GLY A 303 -13.12 -4.17 3.25
CA GLY A 303 -12.06 -3.21 3.59
C GLY A 303 -12.54 -1.77 3.61
N PHE A 304 -11.58 -0.84 3.51
CA PHE A 304 -11.83 0.59 3.49
C PHE A 304 -12.28 1.05 2.10
N GLU A 305 -13.31 1.89 2.03
CA GLU A 305 -13.73 2.63 0.83
C GLU A 305 -13.84 4.12 1.24
N HIS A 306 -13.36 5.04 0.40
CA HIS A 306 -13.37 6.47 0.72
C HIS A 306 -14.78 7.08 0.81
N PHE A 307 -15.76 6.55 0.08
CA PHE A 307 -17.13 7.08 -0.04
C PHE A 307 -18.18 5.97 -0.16
#